data_AF-A0A6H1ZK75-F1
#
_entry.id   AF-A0A6H1ZK75-F1
#
_cell.length_a   1.000
_cell.length_b   1.000
_cell.length_c   1.000
_cell.angle_alpha   90.00
_cell.angle_beta   90.00
_cell.angle_gamma   90.00
#
_symmetry.space_group_name_H-M   'P 1'
#
loop_
_entity.id
_entity.type
_entity.pdbx_description
1 polymer ?
#
loop_
_entity_poly.entity_id
_entity_poly.type
_entity_poly.pdbx_seq_one_letter_code
_entity_poly.pdbx_strand_id
1 'polypeptide(L)'
;MLNLIPSQYKLIAAGAAVLALMALSATGAWQWQANSYERQLSELRGEYAEAARQAEARARSEEQRRQTAIEGIRRDAQDKIAAVAADAAAADDAASRLRARVAQLSSRPASCPGAAGGGEATDETGMVLTDVFARLDQRAGELAEAYDRARIAGLACETAYDALKGN
;
A
#
# COMPACT_ATOMS: atom_id res chain seq x y z
N MET A 1 82.34 -39.97 36.26
CA MET A 1 80.87 -39.91 36.40
C MET A 1 80.29 -39.74 35.01
N LEU A 2 79.72 -40.75 34.37
CA LEU A 2 78.71 -40.58 33.30
C LEU A 2 78.11 -41.95 32.91
N ASN A 3 76.84 -42.13 33.26
CA ASN A 3 75.79 -42.95 32.64
C ASN A 3 76.00 -44.45 32.36
N LEU A 4 75.49 -45.29 33.27
CA LEU A 4 75.10 -46.67 32.98
C LEU A 4 73.59 -46.84 33.12
N ILE A 5 72.83 -46.30 32.15
CA ILE A 5 71.41 -46.59 32.02
C ILE A 5 71.28 -47.98 31.37
N PRO A 6 70.62 -48.97 32.02
CA PRO A 6 70.45 -50.31 31.48
C PRO A 6 69.79 -50.26 30.09
N SER A 7 70.25 -51.09 29.16
CA SER A 7 69.79 -51.11 27.74
C SER A 7 68.25 -51.11 27.60
N GLN A 8 67.57 -51.78 28.53
CA GLN A 8 66.09 -51.85 28.59
C GLN A 8 65.42 -50.47 28.74
N TYR A 9 65.98 -49.54 29.52
CA TYR A 9 65.43 -48.20 29.68
C TYR A 9 65.62 -47.32 28.45
N LYS A 10 66.66 -47.57 27.63
CA LYS A 10 66.84 -46.86 26.36
C LYS A 10 65.75 -47.22 25.35
N LEU A 11 65.33 -48.49 25.32
CA LEU A 11 64.24 -48.96 24.46
C LEU A 11 62.88 -48.42 24.92
N ILE A 12 62.62 -48.40 26.24
CA ILE A 12 61.40 -47.81 26.81
C ILE A 12 61.33 -46.31 26.52
N ALA A 13 62.44 -45.58 26.71
CA ALA A 13 62.50 -44.15 26.42
C ALA A 13 62.30 -43.85 24.92
N ALA A 14 62.89 -44.67 24.04
CA ALA A 14 62.66 -44.55 22.59
C ALA A 14 61.20 -44.82 22.20
N GLY A 15 60.57 -45.85 22.78
CA GLY A 15 59.15 -46.15 22.55
C GLY A 15 58.23 -45.02 23.02
N ALA A 16 58.49 -44.48 24.22
CA ALA A 16 57.74 -43.35 24.76
C ALA A 16 57.90 -42.09 23.89
N ALA A 17 59.11 -41.82 23.38
CA ALA A 17 59.36 -40.70 22.48
C ALA A 17 58.59 -40.85 21.15
N VAL A 18 58.54 -42.05 20.57
CA VAL A 18 57.76 -42.32 19.36
C VAL A 18 56.25 -42.13 19.60
N LEU A 19 55.74 -42.63 20.72
CA LEU A 19 54.32 -42.42 21.10
C LEU A 19 53.99 -40.94 21.30
N ALA A 20 54.88 -40.17 21.94
CA ALA A 20 54.70 -38.73 22.13
C ALA A 20 54.68 -37.98 20.79
N LEU A 21 55.56 -38.33 19.84
CA LEU A 21 55.57 -37.75 18.50
C LEU A 21 54.31 -38.10 17.71
N MET A 22 53.81 -39.35 17.82
CA MET A 22 52.53 -39.74 17.21
C MET A 22 51.35 -38.97 17.81
N ALA A 23 51.32 -38.79 19.13
CA ALA A 23 50.29 -38.00 19.79
C ALA A 23 50.31 -36.52 19.34
N LEU A 24 51.49 -35.89 19.30
CA LEU A 24 51.66 -34.50 18.87
C LEU A 24 51.23 -34.30 17.41
N SER A 25 51.67 -35.17 16.50
CA SER A 25 51.28 -35.11 15.10
C SER A 25 49.77 -35.33 14.90
N ALA A 26 49.15 -36.26 15.63
CA ALA A 26 47.71 -36.45 15.62
C ALA A 26 46.97 -35.18 16.09
N THR A 27 47.38 -34.56 17.21
CA THR A 27 46.74 -33.32 17.69
C THR A 27 46.91 -32.16 16.71
N GLY A 28 48.07 -32.02 16.07
CA GLY A 28 48.32 -31.01 15.05
C GLY A 28 47.44 -31.20 13.81
N ALA A 29 47.28 -32.45 13.35
CA ALA A 29 46.39 -32.78 12.24
C ALA A 29 44.91 -32.48 12.57
N TRP A 30 44.45 -32.86 13.77
CA TRP A 30 43.10 -32.56 14.24
C TRP A 30 42.83 -31.06 14.30
N GLN A 31 43.78 -30.28 14.83
CA GLN A 31 43.61 -28.84 14.98
C GLN A 31 43.64 -28.10 13.65
N TRP A 32 44.52 -28.53 12.73
CA TRP A 32 44.55 -28.01 11.37
C TRP A 32 43.24 -28.31 10.62
N GLN A 33 42.77 -29.55 10.73
CA GLN A 33 41.54 -30.00 10.10
C GLN A 33 40.32 -29.25 10.67
N ALA A 34 40.21 -29.10 12.00
CA ALA A 34 39.15 -28.33 12.64
C ALA A 34 39.13 -26.85 12.19
N ASN A 35 40.29 -26.18 12.20
CA ASN A 35 40.41 -24.79 11.74
C ASN A 35 40.07 -24.65 10.24
N SER A 36 40.41 -25.65 9.42
CA SER A 36 40.06 -25.62 7.99
C SER A 36 38.55 -25.75 7.74
N TYR A 37 37.85 -26.62 8.50
CA TYR A 37 36.40 -26.76 8.43
C TYR A 37 35.67 -25.53 8.95
N GLU A 38 36.17 -24.92 10.03
CA GLU A 38 35.58 -23.71 10.60
C GLU A 38 35.61 -22.55 9.61
N ARG A 39 36.71 -22.39 8.86
CA ARG A 39 36.83 -21.39 7.78
C ARG A 39 35.79 -21.62 6.69
N GLN A 40 35.72 -22.84 6.15
CA GLN A 40 34.73 -23.18 5.11
C GLN A 40 33.30 -22.94 5.60
N LEU A 41 33.00 -23.30 6.86
CA LEU A 41 31.67 -23.08 7.43
C LEU A 41 31.38 -21.59 7.63
N SER A 42 32.38 -20.79 8.00
CA SER A 42 32.23 -19.33 8.14
C SER A 42 32.00 -18.64 6.80
N GLU A 43 32.71 -19.05 5.75
CA GLU A 43 32.53 -18.55 4.39
C GLU A 43 31.12 -18.88 3.89
N LEU A 44 30.72 -20.14 4.02
CA LEU A 44 29.38 -20.59 3.60
C LEU A 44 28.26 -19.87 4.37
N ARG A 45 28.42 -19.68 5.69
CA ARG A 45 27.48 -18.87 6.50
C ARG A 45 27.44 -17.42 6.04
N GLY A 46 28.59 -16.85 5.67
CA GLY A 46 28.70 -15.51 5.11
C GLY A 46 27.92 -15.37 3.81
N GLU A 47 28.14 -16.29 2.86
CA GLU A 47 27.42 -16.33 1.59
C GLU A 47 25.91 -16.47 1.79
N TYR A 48 25.45 -17.38 2.66
CA TYR A 48 24.03 -17.53 2.97
C TYR A 48 23.45 -16.27 3.64
N ALA A 49 24.18 -15.63 4.55
CA ALA A 49 23.74 -14.40 5.21
C ALA A 49 23.66 -13.24 4.22
N GLU A 50 24.57 -13.15 3.25
CA GLU A 50 24.51 -12.17 2.17
C GLU A 50 23.35 -12.45 1.20
N ALA A 51 23.18 -13.70 0.77
CA ALA A 51 22.07 -14.10 -0.07
C ALA A 51 20.71 -13.82 0.60
N ALA A 52 20.58 -14.11 1.90
CA ALA A 52 19.39 -13.82 2.68
C ALA A 52 19.14 -12.30 2.77
N ARG A 53 20.16 -11.50 3.07
CA ARG A 53 20.05 -10.02 3.10
C ARG A 53 19.64 -9.45 1.75
N GLN A 54 20.18 -9.96 0.65
CA GLN A 54 19.80 -9.52 -0.69
C GLN A 54 18.37 -9.92 -1.04
N ALA A 55 17.93 -11.14 -0.69
CA ALA A 55 16.56 -11.59 -0.89
C ALA A 55 15.57 -10.74 -0.09
N GLU A 56 15.87 -10.45 1.18
CA GLU A 56 15.06 -9.55 2.01
C GLU A 56 15.02 -8.13 1.44
N ALA A 57 16.15 -7.58 1.00
CA ALA A 57 16.21 -6.26 0.41
C ALA A 57 15.35 -6.15 -0.86
N ARG A 58 15.40 -7.17 -1.73
CA ARG A 58 14.55 -7.24 -2.94
C ARG A 58 13.07 -7.34 -2.56
N ALA A 59 12.72 -8.21 -1.60
CA ALA A 59 11.35 -8.34 -1.13
C ALA A 59 10.81 -7.04 -0.52
N ARG A 60 11.61 -6.34 0.30
CA ARG A 60 11.22 -5.04 0.87
C ARG A 60 11.08 -3.97 -0.20
N SER A 61 11.96 -3.93 -1.20
CA SER A 61 11.86 -2.98 -2.32
C SER A 61 10.56 -3.19 -3.10
N GLU A 62 10.20 -4.45 -3.37
CA GLU A 62 8.95 -4.79 -4.05
C GLU A 62 7.73 -4.42 -3.22
N GLU A 63 7.76 -4.67 -1.93
CA GLU A 63 6.69 -4.26 -1.02
C GLU A 63 6.54 -2.73 -1.00
N GLN A 64 7.64 -1.99 -0.87
CA GLN A 64 7.62 -0.52 -0.91
C GLN A 64 7.08 0.02 -2.23
N ARG A 65 7.46 -0.60 -3.36
CA ARG A 65 6.92 -0.25 -4.69
C ARG A 65 5.41 -0.41 -4.73
N ARG A 66 4.89 -1.56 -4.28
CA ARG A 66 3.45 -1.85 -4.25
C ARG A 66 2.70 -0.90 -3.32
N GLN A 67 3.19 -0.69 -2.11
CA GLN A 67 2.60 0.23 -1.15
C GLN A 67 2.53 1.66 -1.69
N THR A 68 3.61 2.14 -2.30
CA THR A 68 3.65 3.49 -2.89
C THR A 68 2.65 3.63 -4.03
N ALA A 69 2.52 2.62 -4.89
CA ALA A 69 1.57 2.63 -5.99
C ALA A 69 0.12 2.66 -5.47
N ILE A 70 -0.23 1.79 -4.51
CA ILE A 70 -1.57 1.75 -3.91
C ILE A 70 -1.92 3.04 -3.18
N GLU A 71 -0.97 3.62 -2.43
CA GLU A 71 -1.20 4.88 -1.72
C GLU A 71 -1.34 6.07 -2.71
N GLY A 72 -0.65 6.01 -3.86
CA GLY A 72 -0.86 6.96 -4.95
C GLY A 72 -2.29 6.88 -5.52
N ILE A 73 -2.75 5.66 -5.82
CA ILE A 73 -4.10 5.41 -6.37
C ILE A 73 -5.18 5.81 -5.37
N ARG A 74 -4.97 5.50 -4.09
CA ARG A 74 -5.87 5.92 -3.02
C ARG A 74 -6.02 7.44 -2.95
N ARG A 75 -4.90 8.18 -3.00
CA ARG A 75 -4.90 9.64 -2.97
C ARG A 75 -5.60 10.22 -4.20
N ASP A 76 -5.29 9.73 -5.40
CA ASP A 76 -5.96 10.15 -6.64
C ASP A 76 -7.48 9.90 -6.58
N ALA A 77 -7.92 8.76 -6.05
CA ALA A 77 -9.35 8.48 -5.86
C ALA A 77 -9.99 9.45 -4.86
N GLN A 78 -9.31 9.77 -3.76
CA GLN A 78 -9.80 10.75 -2.77
C GLN A 78 -9.88 12.16 -3.37
N ASP A 79 -8.89 12.58 -4.14
CA ASP A 79 -8.86 13.88 -4.82
C ASP A 79 -10.01 13.99 -5.83
N LYS A 80 -10.28 12.92 -6.59
CA LYS A 80 -11.42 12.85 -7.52
C LYS A 80 -12.77 12.95 -6.79
N ILE A 81 -12.93 12.25 -5.66
CA ILE A 81 -14.15 12.35 -4.85
C ILE A 81 -14.33 13.78 -4.31
N ALA A 82 -13.25 14.40 -3.83
CA ALA A 82 -13.29 15.76 -3.33
C ALA A 82 -13.65 16.78 -4.43
N ALA A 83 -13.10 16.61 -5.64
CA ALA A 83 -13.43 17.45 -6.79
C ALA A 83 -14.91 17.33 -7.17
N VAL A 84 -15.44 16.11 -7.32
CA VAL A 84 -16.86 15.88 -7.64
C VAL A 84 -17.77 16.45 -6.54
N ALA A 85 -17.41 16.30 -5.26
CA ALA A 85 -18.17 16.87 -4.16
C ALA A 85 -18.19 18.42 -4.19
N ALA A 86 -17.06 19.05 -4.56
CA ALA A 86 -16.99 20.50 -4.72
C ALA A 86 -17.83 20.99 -5.90
N ASP A 87 -17.79 20.29 -7.03
CA ASP A 87 -18.60 20.61 -8.21
C ASP A 87 -20.10 20.46 -7.92
N ALA A 88 -20.50 19.41 -7.20
CA ALA A 88 -21.87 19.23 -6.75
C ALA A 88 -22.34 20.38 -5.84
N ALA A 89 -21.52 20.78 -4.85
CA ALA A 89 -21.84 21.90 -3.97
C ALA A 89 -21.97 23.23 -4.74
N ALA A 90 -21.11 23.47 -5.74
CA ALA A 90 -21.19 24.65 -6.59
C ALA A 90 -22.47 24.67 -7.46
N ALA A 91 -22.89 23.50 -7.97
CA ALA A 91 -24.14 23.35 -8.70
C ALA A 91 -25.37 23.62 -7.82
N ASP A 92 -25.39 23.10 -6.60
CA ASP A 92 -26.47 23.31 -5.63
C ASP A 92 -26.63 24.78 -5.23
N ASP A 93 -25.50 25.47 -5.04
CA ASP A 93 -25.47 26.90 -4.73
C ASP A 93 -25.94 27.76 -5.93
N ALA A 94 -25.53 27.40 -7.15
CA ALA A 94 -26.04 28.03 -8.38
C ALA A 94 -27.56 27.81 -8.55
N ALA A 95 -28.05 26.58 -8.31
CA ALA A 95 -29.47 26.25 -8.37
C ALA A 95 -30.28 27.02 -7.31
N SER A 96 -29.76 27.12 -6.09
CA SER A 96 -30.39 27.88 -5.00
C SER A 96 -30.50 29.37 -5.32
N ARG A 97 -29.43 29.98 -5.87
CA ARG A 97 -29.47 31.37 -6.37
C ARG A 97 -30.47 31.57 -7.50
N LEU A 98 -30.57 30.62 -8.43
CA LEU A 98 -31.55 30.68 -9.51
C LEU A 98 -32.98 30.65 -8.95
N ARG A 99 -33.28 29.71 -8.03
CA ARG A 99 -34.59 29.63 -7.36
C ARG A 99 -34.93 30.94 -6.63
N ALA A 100 -33.97 31.54 -5.92
CA ALA A 100 -34.17 32.83 -5.25
C ALA A 100 -34.48 33.97 -6.24
N ARG A 101 -33.77 34.05 -7.38
CA ARG A 101 -34.04 35.03 -8.44
C ARG A 101 -35.40 34.83 -9.09
N VAL A 102 -35.79 33.59 -9.36
CA VAL A 102 -37.11 33.25 -9.93
C VAL A 102 -38.21 33.66 -8.96
N ALA A 103 -38.09 33.34 -7.67
CA ALA A 103 -39.05 33.75 -6.64
C ALA A 103 -39.17 35.28 -6.52
N GLN A 104 -38.04 35.99 -6.62
CA GLN A 104 -38.04 37.46 -6.64
C GLN A 104 -38.78 38.02 -7.86
N LEU A 105 -38.58 37.42 -9.05
CA LEU A 105 -39.26 37.84 -10.28
C LEU A 105 -40.76 37.51 -10.28
N SER A 106 -41.16 36.35 -9.75
CA SER A 106 -42.57 35.96 -9.67
C SER A 106 -43.35 36.77 -8.63
N SER A 107 -42.67 37.31 -7.61
CA SER A 107 -43.31 38.19 -6.61
C SER A 107 -43.53 39.64 -7.08
N ARG A 108 -42.97 40.05 -8.23
CA ARG A 108 -43.24 41.38 -8.81
C ARG A 108 -44.65 41.40 -9.42
N PRO A 109 -45.50 42.39 -9.07
CA PRO A 109 -46.84 42.49 -9.66
C PRO A 109 -46.73 42.63 -11.18
N ALA A 110 -47.51 41.82 -11.91
CA ALA A 110 -47.58 41.88 -13.36
C ALA A 110 -48.10 43.27 -13.78
N SER A 111 -47.20 44.12 -14.26
CA SER A 111 -47.55 45.47 -14.77
C SER A 111 -48.14 45.41 -16.19
N CYS A 112 -48.69 44.27 -16.61
CA CYS A 112 -49.30 44.08 -17.92
C CYS A 112 -50.83 44.26 -17.81
N PRO A 113 -51.38 45.42 -18.20
CA PRO A 113 -52.82 45.62 -18.29
C PRO A 113 -53.35 44.77 -19.47
N GLY A 114 -53.84 43.56 -19.18
CA GLY A 114 -54.46 42.70 -20.19
C GLY A 114 -54.36 41.19 -19.96
N ALA A 115 -53.58 40.72 -18.98
CA ALA A 115 -53.56 39.29 -18.66
C ALA A 115 -54.81 38.92 -17.86
N ALA A 116 -55.67 38.07 -18.41
CA ALA A 116 -56.72 37.40 -17.64
C ALA A 116 -56.04 36.57 -16.54
N GLY A 117 -56.39 36.84 -15.27
CA GLY A 117 -55.84 36.11 -14.13
C GLY A 117 -56.06 34.61 -14.30
N GLY A 118 -55.00 33.81 -14.18
CA GLY A 118 -55.11 32.36 -14.13
C GLY A 118 -56.06 31.96 -12.99
N GLY A 119 -56.97 31.01 -13.27
CA GLY A 119 -57.90 30.53 -12.26
C GLY A 119 -57.20 29.70 -11.17
N GLU A 120 -57.78 29.65 -9.98
CA GLU A 120 -57.23 28.97 -8.78
C GLU A 120 -56.74 27.54 -9.04
N ALA A 121 -57.44 26.79 -9.90
CA ALA A 121 -57.04 25.45 -10.31
C ALA A 121 -55.70 25.38 -11.05
N THR A 122 -55.33 26.43 -11.82
CA THR A 122 -54.02 26.48 -12.50
C THR A 122 -52.87 26.74 -11.54
N ASP A 123 -53.11 27.49 -10.47
CA ASP A 123 -52.12 27.80 -9.43
C ASP A 123 -51.83 26.56 -8.56
N GLU A 124 -52.86 25.81 -8.17
CA GLU A 124 -52.73 24.55 -7.43
C GLU A 124 -51.90 23.49 -8.19
N THR A 125 -52.18 23.27 -9.48
CA THR A 125 -51.38 22.35 -10.31
C THR A 125 -49.93 22.81 -10.50
N GLY A 126 -49.68 24.13 -10.57
CA GLY A 126 -48.34 24.69 -10.65
C GLY A 126 -47.51 24.43 -9.38
N MET A 127 -48.14 24.53 -8.21
CA MET A 127 -47.49 24.23 -6.93
C MET A 127 -47.13 22.74 -6.80
N VAL A 128 -48.01 21.82 -7.19
CA VAL A 128 -47.71 20.38 -7.15
C VAL A 128 -46.56 20.03 -8.10
N LEU A 129 -46.54 20.60 -9.30
CA LEU A 129 -45.50 20.35 -10.29
C LEU A 129 -44.12 20.80 -9.77
N THR A 130 -44.03 21.98 -9.15
CA THR A 130 -42.76 22.49 -8.60
C THR A 130 -42.25 21.66 -7.43
N ASP A 131 -43.13 21.20 -6.54
CA ASP A 131 -42.78 20.30 -5.43
C ASP A 131 -42.30 18.91 -5.93
N VAL A 132 -42.97 18.34 -6.93
CA VAL A 132 -42.53 17.08 -7.56
C VAL A 132 -41.18 17.25 -8.24
N PHE A 133 -40.97 18.32 -9.01
CA PHE A 133 -39.67 18.59 -9.64
C PHE A 133 -38.56 18.77 -8.60
N ALA A 134 -38.82 19.48 -7.50
CA ALA A 134 -37.84 19.65 -6.42
C ALA A 134 -37.44 18.30 -5.80
N ARG A 135 -38.40 17.41 -5.53
CA ARG A 135 -38.10 16.07 -5.02
C ARG A 135 -37.35 15.20 -6.02
N LEU A 136 -37.70 15.28 -7.31
CA LEU A 136 -37.01 14.53 -8.36
C LEU A 136 -35.57 14.99 -8.52
N ASP A 137 -35.33 16.30 -8.52
CA ASP A 137 -34.00 16.91 -8.59
C ASP A 137 -33.12 16.47 -7.41
N GLN A 138 -33.67 16.53 -6.19
CA GLN A 138 -32.97 16.06 -4.99
C GLN A 138 -32.59 14.57 -5.10
N ARG A 139 -33.54 13.71 -5.51
CA ARG A 139 -33.27 12.27 -5.68
C ARG A 139 -32.26 12.00 -6.80
N ALA A 140 -32.31 12.76 -7.88
CA ALA A 140 -31.32 12.65 -8.96
C ALA A 140 -29.92 13.01 -8.46
N GLY A 141 -29.79 14.06 -7.61
CA GLY A 141 -28.53 14.43 -6.98
C GLY A 141 -27.97 13.35 -6.05
N GLU A 142 -28.80 12.80 -5.14
CA GLU A 142 -28.41 11.70 -4.25
C GLU A 142 -27.92 10.47 -5.04
N LEU A 143 -28.60 10.17 -6.16
CA LEU A 143 -28.25 9.05 -7.03
C LEU A 143 -26.95 9.31 -7.78
N ALA A 144 -26.76 10.52 -8.32
CA ALA A 144 -25.54 10.93 -9.00
C ALA A 144 -24.32 10.82 -8.08
N GLU A 145 -24.42 11.33 -6.85
CA GLU A 145 -23.34 11.23 -5.86
C GLU A 145 -22.95 9.78 -5.57
N ALA A 146 -23.95 8.90 -5.40
CA ALA A 146 -23.70 7.48 -5.17
C ALA A 146 -23.02 6.80 -6.38
N TYR A 147 -23.44 7.14 -7.60
CA TYR A 147 -22.84 6.60 -8.83
C TYR A 147 -21.42 7.10 -9.04
N ASP A 148 -21.14 8.38 -8.78
CA ASP A 148 -19.79 8.93 -8.92
C ASP A 148 -18.84 8.28 -7.93
N ARG A 149 -19.26 8.11 -6.66
CA ARG A 149 -18.48 7.38 -5.66
C ARG A 149 -18.22 5.94 -6.07
N ALA A 150 -19.24 5.23 -6.57
CA ALA A 150 -19.10 3.85 -7.04
C ALA A 150 -18.15 3.74 -8.24
N ARG A 151 -18.26 4.67 -9.19
CA ARG A 151 -17.41 4.72 -10.38
C ARG A 151 -15.96 4.98 -10.03
N ILE A 152 -15.69 5.97 -9.17
CA ILE A 152 -14.32 6.29 -8.74
C ILE A 152 -13.71 5.10 -7.99
N ALA A 153 -14.47 4.46 -7.09
CA ALA A 153 -14.02 3.26 -6.39
C ALA A 153 -13.71 2.09 -7.35
N GLY A 154 -14.55 1.88 -8.37
CA GLY A 154 -14.32 0.88 -9.41
C GLY A 154 -13.04 1.12 -10.19
N LEU A 155 -12.86 2.34 -10.71
CA LEU A 155 -11.65 2.72 -11.44
C LEU A 155 -10.38 2.63 -10.59
N ALA A 156 -10.48 3.00 -9.31
CA ALA A 156 -9.37 2.85 -8.36
C ALA A 156 -9.02 1.37 -8.13
N CYS A 157 -10.02 0.49 -8.05
CA CYS A 157 -9.81 -0.96 -7.92
C CYS A 157 -9.11 -1.55 -9.15
N GLU A 158 -9.57 -1.20 -10.35
CA GLU A 158 -8.97 -1.63 -11.61
C GLU A 158 -7.51 -1.18 -11.71
N THR A 159 -7.27 0.11 -11.43
CA THR A 159 -5.91 0.69 -11.47
C THR A 159 -5.00 0.04 -10.42
N ALA A 160 -5.52 -0.24 -9.22
CA ALA A 160 -4.78 -0.91 -8.15
C ALA A 160 -4.41 -2.35 -8.54
N TYR A 161 -5.32 -3.07 -9.16
CA TYR A 161 -5.06 -4.41 -9.68
C TYR A 161 -3.93 -4.39 -10.72
N ASP A 162 -3.99 -3.49 -11.69
CA ASP A 162 -2.97 -3.36 -12.73
C ASP A 162 -1.60 -2.99 -12.15
N ALA A 163 -1.57 -2.09 -11.17
CA ALA A 163 -0.35 -1.70 -10.47
C ALA A 163 0.31 -2.86 -9.69
N LEU A 164 -0.49 -3.77 -9.12
CA LEU A 164 0.02 -4.92 -8.38
C LEU A 164 0.49 -6.06 -9.30
N LYS A 165 -0.13 -6.19 -10.48
CA LYS A 165 0.20 -7.24 -11.45
C LYS A 165 1.61 -7.07 -12.02
N GLY A 166 2.12 -5.84 -12.04
CA GLY A 166 3.46 -5.52 -12.55
C GLY A 166 3.53 -5.83 -14.04
N ASN A 167 3.15 -4.84 -14.86
CA ASN A 167 3.40 -4.89 -16.30
C ASN A 167 4.91 -4.76 -16.57
#